data_AF-A0A662HSN5-F1
#
_entry.id   AF-A0A662HSN5-F1
#
_cell.length_a   1.000
_cell.length_b   1.000
_cell.length_c   1.000
_cell.angle_alpha   90.00
_cell.angle_beta   90.00
_cell.angle_gamma   90.00
#
_symmetry.space_group_name_H-M   'P 1'
#
loop_
_entity.id
_entity.type
_entity.pdbx_description
1 polymer ?
#
loop_
_entity_poly.entity_id
_entity_poly.type
_entity_poly.pdbx_seq_one_letter_code
_entity_poly.pdbx_strand_id
1 'polypeptide(L)'
;VEATGYSRAQIYRALKKLKNLGIVELTRGKVAYTRTPEGLAAKKIALNYARPDLILKQKHLQILTLLSKQPRTVSQLSALTQTPQSTMRRILRQLREAGLIVTKDGTYVLVEDPDLKRLIEVLVQRKLAIQLEPEAIPAYASTKLIIKKVAKGLKVSGTPTAFTLFPKYGLQIKTPWDYYATPPGDQSPEEALVHALLAAETRYERTLAALFYAKNKDKISFDKARRLARGTPALRLLLALPAYVAGQPVETHGEFLPWNEFKELADRYGVRLYPSATLPVIEKYFHQAGRNLVKEVEAYVFGGLNLLVLGVKPSTKDVDLIVEKPEDFRALIKALQLSGYRFLGAAPGGAHVVVLIKDSLRIDLNLSRVHDIKLTPGMKARATKALEYGKLILKLLSPEDVVLLKAVAGRDRDLEDIALTVRKIGIKWRCIIKALEEQCPETAEKYAAQVLESLEVLEDAYSIPIPRKIKARLRKLAYKYFIRQALKLGYKEPTEIAKQTGIPPAEIAKILQEIQARNEAT
;
A
#
# COMPACT_ATOMS: atom_id res chain seq x y z
N VAL A 1 44.04 32.58 22.83
CA VAL A 1 43.23 33.76 22.43
C VAL A 1 44.02 34.55 21.41
N GLU A 2 45.21 35.05 21.77
CA GLU A 2 46.11 35.78 20.85
C GLU A 2 46.52 34.96 19.62
N ALA A 3 46.89 33.69 19.77
CA ALA A 3 47.27 32.84 18.64
C ALA A 3 46.11 32.43 17.69
N THR A 4 44.86 32.70 18.05
CA THR A 4 43.68 32.14 17.35
C THR A 4 42.79 33.18 16.67
N GLY A 5 42.95 34.47 17.00
CA GLY A 5 42.07 35.54 16.49
C GLY A 5 40.60 35.49 16.96
N TYR A 6 40.22 34.52 17.79
CA TYR A 6 38.86 34.36 18.33
C TYR A 6 38.73 34.92 19.75
N SER A 7 37.54 35.43 20.08
CA SER A 7 37.20 35.84 21.46
C SER A 7 37.14 34.64 22.42
N ARG A 8 37.36 34.89 23.72
CA ARG A 8 37.24 33.86 24.77
C ARG A 8 35.88 33.13 24.73
N ALA A 9 34.79 33.85 24.45
CA ALA A 9 33.46 33.28 24.34
C ALA A 9 33.30 32.33 23.14
N GLN A 10 33.89 32.68 21.98
CA GLN A 10 33.88 31.81 20.79
C GLN A 10 34.67 30.52 21.03
N ILE A 11 35.86 30.65 21.63
CA ILE A 11 36.70 29.50 22.00
C ILE A 11 35.96 28.58 22.97
N TYR A 12 35.34 29.14 24.01
CA TYR A 12 34.59 28.35 24.98
C TYR A 12 33.40 27.59 24.35
N ARG A 13 32.64 28.24 23.46
CA ARG A 13 31.54 27.58 22.72
C ARG A 13 32.06 26.44 21.84
N ALA A 14 33.17 26.65 21.14
CA ALA A 14 33.79 25.62 20.30
C ALA A 14 34.28 24.43 21.14
N LEU A 15 34.98 24.70 22.24
CA LEU A 15 35.48 23.68 23.17
C LEU A 15 34.34 22.89 23.83
N LYS A 16 33.25 23.55 24.24
CA LYS A 16 32.05 22.89 24.77
C LYS A 16 31.45 21.93 23.72
N LYS A 17 31.39 22.35 22.46
CA LYS A 17 30.90 21.51 21.35
C LYS A 17 31.80 20.29 21.12
N LEU A 18 33.13 20.48 21.11
CA LEU A 18 34.09 19.39 20.94
C LEU A 18 34.08 18.42 22.15
N LYS A 19 33.90 18.94 23.37
CA LYS A 19 33.74 18.14 24.59
C LYS A 19 32.46 17.29 24.54
N ASN A 20 31.34 17.86 24.10
CA ASN A 20 30.08 17.11 23.93
C ASN A 20 30.21 16.00 22.87
N LEU A 21 31.06 16.20 21.85
CA LEU A 21 31.43 15.19 20.87
C LEU A 21 32.52 14.23 21.38
N GLY A 22 33.00 14.39 22.62
CA GLY A 22 34.07 13.61 23.27
C GLY A 22 35.41 13.60 22.55
N ILE A 23 35.66 14.62 21.72
CA ILE A 23 36.94 14.80 21.01
C ILE A 23 38.00 15.33 21.97
N VAL A 24 37.60 16.23 22.87
CA VAL A 24 38.49 16.90 23.82
C VAL A 24 37.97 16.79 25.25
N GLU A 25 38.91 16.79 26.19
CA GLU A 25 38.65 16.98 27.61
C GLU A 25 39.17 18.35 28.08
N LEU A 26 38.52 18.88 29.11
CA LEU A 26 38.84 20.17 29.71
C LEU A 26 39.29 19.91 31.16
N THR A 27 40.57 20.11 31.45
CA THR A 27 41.15 19.89 32.78
C THR A 27 41.96 21.10 33.21
N ARG A 28 41.58 21.74 34.33
CA ARG A 28 42.35 22.84 34.98
C ARG A 28 42.92 23.88 34.00
N GLY A 29 42.07 24.43 33.13
CA GLY A 29 42.47 25.47 32.17
C GLY A 29 43.23 24.98 30.93
N LYS A 30 43.48 23.67 30.80
CA LYS A 30 44.11 23.04 29.63
C LYS A 30 43.08 22.23 28.83
N VAL A 31 43.29 22.16 27.52
CA VAL A 31 42.50 21.36 26.58
C VAL A 31 43.40 20.26 26.03
N ALA A 32 42.94 19.02 26.07
CA ALA A 32 43.62 17.88 25.47
C ALA A 32 42.65 17.05 24.64
N TYR A 33 43.16 16.36 23.61
CA TYR A 33 42.39 15.29 22.95
C TYR A 33 42.15 14.16 23.95
N THR A 34 40.96 13.59 23.93
CA THR A 34 40.64 12.43 24.77
C THR A 34 41.49 11.22 24.36
N ARG A 35 41.77 10.31 25.31
CA ARG A 35 42.50 9.06 25.04
C ARG A 35 41.61 7.95 24.44
N THR A 36 40.36 8.25 24.11
CA THR A 36 39.45 7.30 23.46
C THR A 36 39.82 7.13 21.98
N PRO A 37 39.42 6.03 21.33
CA PRO A 37 39.68 5.80 19.91
C PRO A 37 39.29 6.99 19.01
N GLU A 38 38.17 7.65 19.31
CA GLU A 38 37.70 8.82 18.59
C GLU A 38 38.50 10.11 18.86
N GLY A 39 39.00 10.32 20.08
CA GLY A 39 39.90 11.43 20.38
C GLY A 39 41.23 11.31 19.63
N LEU A 40 41.76 10.08 19.56
CA LEU A 40 42.97 9.77 18.79
C LEU A 40 42.75 9.91 17.28
N ALA A 41 41.62 9.41 16.75
CA ALA A 41 41.27 9.59 15.34
C ALA A 41 41.11 11.08 14.99
N ALA A 42 40.39 11.85 15.81
CA ALA A 42 40.26 13.29 15.62
C ALA A 42 41.60 14.02 15.65
N LYS A 43 42.53 13.63 16.53
CA LYS A 43 43.88 14.19 16.59
C LYS A 43 44.64 13.94 15.28
N LYS A 44 44.62 12.70 14.75
CA LYS A 44 45.28 12.36 13.49
C LYS A 44 44.68 13.12 12.30
N ILE A 45 43.35 13.17 12.22
CA ILE A 45 42.66 13.91 11.16
C ILE A 45 42.96 15.41 11.24
N ALA A 46 43.06 15.98 12.44
CA ALA A 46 43.41 17.38 12.61
C ALA A 46 44.84 17.72 12.17
N LEU A 47 45.77 16.76 12.23
CA LEU A 47 47.15 16.91 11.78
C LEU A 47 47.32 16.72 10.27
N ASN A 48 46.52 15.81 9.68
CA ASN A 48 46.72 15.36 8.30
C ASN A 48 45.86 16.08 7.26
N TYR A 49 44.84 16.83 7.69
CA TYR A 49 43.91 17.52 6.79
C TYR A 49 43.91 19.03 7.01
N ALA A 50 43.81 19.81 5.92
CA ALA A 50 43.83 21.27 5.99
C ALA A 50 42.55 21.88 6.60
N ARG A 51 41.40 21.22 6.43
CA ARG A 51 40.08 21.71 6.88
C ARG A 51 39.25 20.61 7.58
N PRO A 52 39.78 20.05 8.69
CA PRO A 52 39.11 18.98 9.44
C PRO A 52 37.80 19.46 10.09
N ASP A 53 37.66 20.78 10.31
CA ASP A 53 36.44 21.42 10.82
C ASP A 53 35.20 21.17 9.95
N LEU A 54 35.38 20.89 8.65
CA LEU A 54 34.27 20.60 7.73
C LEU A 54 33.50 19.37 8.17
N ILE A 55 34.14 18.36 8.76
CA ILE A 55 33.50 17.13 9.24
C ILE A 55 32.48 17.44 10.34
N LEU A 56 32.68 18.51 11.11
CA LEU A 56 31.78 18.90 12.20
C LEU A 56 30.51 19.60 11.71
N LYS A 57 30.49 20.08 10.46
CA LYS A 57 29.31 20.73 9.85
C LYS A 57 28.25 19.69 9.51
N GLN A 58 26.99 19.96 9.84
CA GLN A 58 25.91 18.98 9.74
C GLN A 58 25.72 18.43 8.30
N LYS A 59 25.65 19.32 7.31
CA LYS A 59 25.46 18.93 5.90
C LYS A 59 26.67 18.18 5.34
N HIS A 60 27.88 18.60 5.70
CA HIS A 60 29.12 17.94 5.31
C HIS A 60 29.20 16.52 5.91
N LEU A 61 28.95 16.36 7.21
CA LEU A 61 28.91 15.03 7.85
C LEU A 61 27.86 14.12 7.21
N GLN A 62 26.68 14.63 6.88
CA GLN A 62 25.63 13.89 6.19
C GLN A 62 26.14 13.37 4.82
N ILE A 63 26.81 14.21 4.03
CA ILE A 63 27.38 13.83 2.73
C ILE A 63 28.50 12.80 2.90
N LEU A 64 29.44 13.03 3.83
CA LEU A 64 30.53 12.10 4.12
C LEU A 64 30.02 10.72 4.54
N THR A 65 28.94 10.67 5.33
CA THR A 65 28.26 9.41 5.73
C THR A 65 27.61 8.68 4.55
N LEU A 66 27.08 9.41 3.56
CA LEU A 66 26.53 8.79 2.36
C LEU A 66 27.63 8.24 1.44
N LEU A 67 28.78 8.92 1.39
CA LEU A 67 29.94 8.55 0.58
C LEU A 67 30.77 7.44 1.23
N SER A 68 30.75 7.29 2.56
CA SER A 68 31.43 6.19 3.26
C SER A 68 30.82 4.81 2.97
N LYS A 69 29.57 4.79 2.46
CA LYS A 69 28.85 3.56 2.11
C LYS A 69 29.06 3.16 0.66
N GLN A 70 29.02 4.12 -0.27
CA GLN A 70 29.18 3.87 -1.70
C GLN A 70 29.47 5.19 -2.47
N PRO A 71 30.12 5.11 -3.65
CA PRO A 71 30.27 6.23 -4.56
C PRO A 71 28.91 6.83 -4.99
N ARG A 72 28.83 8.16 -5.13
CA ARG A 72 27.59 8.85 -5.55
C ARG A 72 27.84 10.06 -6.44
N THR A 73 26.87 10.37 -7.30
CA THR A 73 26.86 11.59 -8.13
C THR A 73 26.26 12.79 -7.38
N VAL A 74 26.47 14.00 -7.92
CA VAL A 74 25.83 15.23 -7.41
C VAL A 74 24.31 15.10 -7.37
N SER A 75 23.71 14.52 -8.40
CA SER A 75 22.24 14.35 -8.50
C SER A 75 21.72 13.42 -7.41
N GLN A 76 22.37 12.28 -7.20
CA GLN A 76 22.01 11.33 -6.16
C GLN A 76 22.14 11.93 -4.76
N LEU A 77 23.24 12.63 -4.47
CA LEU A 77 23.43 13.31 -3.19
C LEU A 77 22.38 14.41 -2.98
N SER A 78 22.11 15.23 -4.00
CA SER A 78 21.08 16.28 -3.97
C SER A 78 19.70 15.72 -3.64
N ALA A 79 19.33 14.59 -4.25
CA ALA A 79 18.05 13.91 -3.98
C ALA A 79 17.97 13.37 -2.55
N LEU A 80 19.02 12.69 -2.08
CA LEU A 80 19.04 12.08 -0.74
C LEU A 80 19.10 13.11 0.39
N THR A 81 19.82 14.22 0.20
CA THR A 81 19.98 15.25 1.24
C THR A 81 19.02 16.43 1.10
N GLN A 82 18.13 16.42 0.09
CA GLN A 82 17.23 17.53 -0.26
C GLN A 82 17.97 18.87 -0.30
N THR A 83 19.11 18.90 -0.98
CA THR A 83 19.98 20.07 -1.06
C THR A 83 20.17 20.46 -2.52
N PRO A 84 19.91 21.71 -2.94
CA PRO A 84 20.03 22.12 -4.33
C PRO A 84 21.39 21.76 -4.92
N GLN A 85 21.42 21.34 -6.20
CA GLN A 85 22.67 20.91 -6.85
C GLN A 85 23.76 21.99 -6.82
N SER A 86 23.41 23.27 -6.91
CA SER A 86 24.35 24.40 -6.77
C SER A 86 25.06 24.39 -5.41
N THR A 87 24.30 24.20 -4.34
CA THR A 87 24.83 24.08 -2.97
C THR A 87 25.62 22.79 -2.79
N MET A 88 25.16 21.68 -3.35
CA MET A 88 25.86 20.40 -3.31
C MET A 88 27.24 20.50 -3.98
N ARG A 89 27.34 21.10 -5.17
CA ARG A 89 28.61 21.34 -5.87
C ARG A 89 29.56 22.18 -5.04
N ARG A 90 29.07 23.23 -4.38
CA ARG A 90 29.88 24.06 -3.46
C ARG A 90 30.42 23.24 -2.28
N ILE A 91 29.59 22.40 -1.66
CA ILE A 91 30.01 21.57 -0.52
C ILE A 91 31.04 20.53 -0.97
N LEU A 92 30.80 19.84 -2.08
CA LEU A 92 31.71 18.84 -2.63
C LEU A 92 33.06 19.45 -3.02
N ARG A 93 33.05 20.67 -3.59
CA ARG A 93 34.28 21.43 -3.86
C ARG A 93 35.08 21.66 -2.57
N GLN A 94 34.44 22.14 -1.50
CA GLN A 94 35.11 22.35 -0.21
C GLN A 94 35.66 21.06 0.40
N LEU A 95 34.90 19.96 0.33
CA LEU A 95 35.33 18.66 0.85
C LEU A 95 36.52 18.11 0.06
N ARG A 96 36.55 18.33 -1.26
CA ARG A 96 37.64 17.93 -2.15
C ARG A 96 38.89 18.77 -1.92
N GLU A 97 38.76 20.09 -1.85
CA GLU A 97 39.84 21.02 -1.48
C GLU A 97 40.43 20.70 -0.11
N ALA A 98 39.60 20.20 0.82
CA ALA A 98 40.04 19.74 2.12
C ALA A 98 40.71 18.35 2.10
N GLY A 99 40.74 17.65 0.97
CA GLY A 99 41.29 16.30 0.83
C GLY A 99 40.40 15.18 1.37
N LEU A 100 39.17 15.46 1.81
CA LEU A 100 38.29 14.46 2.46
C LEU A 100 37.61 13.51 1.47
N ILE A 101 37.47 13.92 0.21
CA ILE A 101 36.83 13.15 -0.86
C ILE A 101 37.62 13.31 -2.17
N VAL A 102 37.49 12.33 -3.06
CA VAL A 102 38.05 12.34 -4.41
C VAL A 102 36.95 12.12 -5.45
N THR A 103 37.26 12.41 -6.72
CA THR A 103 36.36 12.13 -7.85
C THR A 103 36.89 10.91 -8.60
N LYS A 104 36.04 9.91 -8.81
CA LYS A 104 36.34 8.68 -9.55
C LYS A 104 35.17 8.34 -10.48
N ASP A 105 35.44 8.20 -11.77
CA ASP A 105 34.44 7.82 -12.79
C ASP A 105 33.16 8.67 -12.76
N GLY A 106 33.31 10.00 -12.62
CA GLY A 106 32.18 10.94 -12.54
C GLY A 106 31.38 10.91 -11.22
N THR A 107 31.82 10.10 -10.26
CA THR A 107 31.25 10.01 -8.90
C THR A 107 32.21 10.58 -7.86
N TYR A 108 31.67 10.91 -6.69
CA TYR A 108 32.46 11.29 -5.52
C TYR A 108 32.63 10.09 -4.60
N VAL A 109 33.82 9.95 -4.02
CA VAL A 109 34.21 8.85 -3.13
C VAL A 109 34.90 9.43 -1.90
N LEU A 110 34.62 8.88 -0.72
CA LEU A 110 35.38 9.19 0.49
C LEU A 110 36.82 8.69 0.33
N VAL A 111 37.81 9.47 0.79
CA VAL A 111 39.20 8.99 0.80
C VAL A 111 39.33 7.75 1.70
N GLU A 112 40.16 6.79 1.28
CA GLU A 112 40.46 5.57 2.01
C GLU A 112 41.39 5.85 3.21
N ASP A 113 40.83 6.49 4.24
CA ASP A 113 41.48 6.72 5.53
C ASP A 113 40.64 6.05 6.64
N PRO A 114 41.17 5.00 7.31
CA PRO A 114 40.48 4.30 8.40
C PRO A 114 40.14 5.21 9.59
N ASP A 115 40.98 6.18 9.92
CA ASP A 115 40.75 7.12 11.02
C ASP A 115 39.66 8.14 10.64
N LEU A 116 39.60 8.55 9.37
CA LEU A 116 38.52 9.42 8.86
C LEU A 116 37.18 8.71 8.91
N LYS A 117 37.12 7.47 8.41
CA LYS A 117 35.89 6.66 8.42
C LYS A 117 35.39 6.43 9.85
N ARG A 118 36.29 6.04 10.75
CA ARG A 118 35.98 5.86 12.18
C ARG A 118 35.46 7.15 12.82
N LEU A 119 36.10 8.29 12.56
CA LEU A 119 35.67 9.58 13.09
C LEU A 119 34.27 9.96 12.60
N ILE A 120 33.97 9.76 11.31
CA ILE A 120 32.63 10.00 10.75
C ILE A 120 31.58 9.13 11.45
N GLU A 121 31.85 7.84 11.60
CA GLU A 121 30.94 6.88 12.27
C GLU A 121 30.64 7.29 13.71
N VAL A 122 31.69 7.60 14.50
CA VAL A 122 31.52 8.02 15.90
C VAL A 122 30.79 9.35 16.02
N LEU A 123 31.06 10.32 15.14
CA LEU A 123 30.36 11.61 15.15
C LEU A 123 28.88 11.47 14.82
N VAL A 124 28.52 10.55 13.93
CA VAL A 124 27.12 10.22 13.63
C VAL A 124 26.46 9.58 14.85
N GLN A 125 27.10 8.58 15.46
CA GLN A 125 26.60 7.90 16.65
C GLN A 125 26.43 8.85 17.84
N ARG A 126 27.42 9.71 18.13
CA ARG A 126 27.33 10.68 19.23
C ARG A 126 26.26 11.74 19.00
N LYS A 127 26.09 12.21 17.76
CA LYS A 127 24.98 13.13 17.44
C LYS A 127 23.62 12.48 17.64
N LEU A 128 23.49 11.21 17.28
CA LEU A 128 22.27 10.45 17.52
C LEU A 128 22.05 10.23 19.03
N ALA A 129 23.09 9.85 19.78
CA ALA A 129 23.03 9.67 21.23
C ALA A 129 22.62 10.95 21.98
N ILE A 130 23.08 12.13 21.55
CA ILE A 130 22.66 13.43 22.12
C ILE A 130 21.14 13.66 21.94
N GLN A 131 20.52 13.06 20.91
CA GLN A 131 19.10 13.20 20.62
C GLN A 131 18.23 12.13 21.29
N LEU A 132 18.83 11.14 21.93
CA LEU A 132 18.16 10.00 22.57
C LEU A 132 18.27 10.10 24.09
N GLU A 133 17.26 9.60 24.81
CA GLU A 133 17.43 9.36 26.25
C GLU A 133 18.48 8.26 26.47
N PRO A 134 19.18 8.26 27.63
CA PRO A 134 20.20 7.25 27.96
C PRO A 134 19.70 5.80 27.84
N GLU A 135 18.42 5.56 28.13
CA GLU A 135 17.79 4.24 28.11
C GLU A 135 17.33 3.81 26.70
N ALA A 136 17.40 4.71 25.70
CA ALA A 136 16.87 4.49 24.37
C ALA A 136 17.92 3.99 23.37
N ILE A 137 17.59 2.91 22.68
CA ILE A 137 18.40 2.32 21.61
C ILE A 137 17.81 2.75 20.26
N PRO A 138 18.59 3.30 19.31
CA PRO A 138 18.06 3.64 17.99
C PRO A 138 17.71 2.35 17.22
N ALA A 139 16.44 2.25 16.78
CA ALA A 139 15.99 1.20 15.87
C ALA A 139 16.02 1.66 14.40
N TYR A 140 15.81 2.96 14.15
CA TYR A 140 16.00 3.59 12.84
C TYR A 140 16.27 5.08 13.03
N ALA A 141 17.16 5.66 12.21
CA ALA A 141 17.44 7.08 12.26
C ALA A 141 17.65 7.66 10.86
N SER A 142 16.97 8.76 10.58
CA SER A 142 17.10 9.59 9.39
C SER A 142 16.98 11.06 9.78
N THR A 143 17.18 11.98 8.83
CA THR A 143 16.99 13.41 9.10
C THR A 143 15.53 13.81 9.37
N LYS A 144 14.56 12.95 9.08
CA LYS A 144 13.12 13.25 9.20
C LYS A 144 12.42 12.42 10.27
N LEU A 145 13.01 11.30 10.66
CA LEU A 145 12.39 10.30 11.51
C LEU A 145 13.46 9.58 12.31
N ILE A 146 13.25 9.52 13.63
CA ILE A 146 13.97 8.67 14.56
C ILE A 146 12.96 7.70 15.15
N ILE A 147 13.24 6.42 15.06
CA ILE A 147 12.56 5.35 15.79
C ILE A 147 13.56 4.82 16.81
N LYS A 148 13.15 4.82 18.08
CA LYS A 148 13.94 4.29 19.19
C LYS A 148 13.17 3.17 19.87
N LYS A 149 13.90 2.22 20.46
CA LYS A 149 13.39 1.13 21.26
C LYS A 149 13.94 1.20 22.69
N VAL A 150 13.10 0.91 23.66
CA VAL A 150 13.40 0.91 25.11
C VAL A 150 12.86 -0.37 25.73
N ALA A 151 13.41 -0.79 26.87
CA ALA A 151 12.86 -1.94 27.57
C ALA A 151 11.37 -1.72 27.87
N LYS A 152 10.58 -2.78 27.69
CA LYS A 152 9.12 -2.71 27.78
C LYS A 152 8.65 -2.13 29.11
N GLY A 153 7.69 -1.21 29.05
CA GLY A 153 7.13 -0.49 30.20
C GLY A 153 7.86 0.81 30.55
N LEU A 154 9.03 1.09 29.97
CA LEU A 154 9.72 2.38 30.15
C LEU A 154 9.05 3.46 29.30
N LYS A 155 8.68 4.57 29.94
CA LYS A 155 8.13 5.74 29.24
C LYS A 155 9.26 6.69 28.85
N VAL A 156 9.37 6.94 27.55
CA VAL A 156 10.29 7.94 26.97
C VAL A 156 9.53 8.92 26.10
N SER A 157 10.18 10.02 25.72
CA SER A 157 9.59 11.02 24.83
C SER A 157 9.28 10.45 23.44
N GLY A 158 8.28 11.01 22.76
CA GLY A 158 7.85 10.57 21.42
C GLY A 158 6.54 9.79 21.44
N THR A 159 6.04 9.44 20.25
CA THR A 159 4.76 8.75 20.10
C THR A 159 4.98 7.24 19.96
N PRO A 160 4.19 6.39 20.65
CA PRO A 160 4.25 4.94 20.45
C PRO A 160 4.09 4.58 18.98
N THR A 161 4.90 3.63 18.49
CA THR A 161 4.89 3.24 17.08
C THR A 161 5.31 1.79 16.87
N ALA A 162 5.42 1.34 15.63
CA ALA A 162 5.92 0.02 15.26
C ALA A 162 5.21 -1.11 16.04
N PHE A 163 5.98 -2.05 16.59
CA PHE A 163 5.51 -3.19 17.37
C PHE A 163 4.67 -2.79 18.60
N THR A 164 4.93 -1.63 19.22
CA THR A 164 4.17 -1.12 20.38
C THR A 164 2.71 -0.85 20.05
N LEU A 165 2.41 -0.45 18.80
CA LEU A 165 1.05 -0.17 18.37
C LEU A 165 0.29 -1.42 17.93
N PHE A 166 0.94 -2.57 17.77
CA PHE A 166 0.27 -3.77 17.27
C PHE A 166 -0.93 -4.21 18.14
N PRO A 167 -0.85 -4.17 19.49
CA PRO A 167 -1.99 -4.44 20.37
C PRO A 167 -3.20 -3.54 20.11
N LYS A 168 -3.00 -2.24 19.82
CA LYS A 168 -4.08 -1.28 19.50
C LYS A 168 -4.90 -1.73 18.29
N TYR A 169 -4.30 -2.50 17.38
CA TYR A 169 -4.95 -3.07 16.20
C TYR A 169 -5.15 -4.59 16.30
N GLY A 170 -5.26 -5.10 17.52
CA GLY A 170 -5.67 -6.47 17.79
C GLY A 170 -4.59 -7.54 17.60
N LEU A 171 -3.31 -7.18 17.42
CA LEU A 171 -2.22 -8.15 17.36
C LEU A 171 -1.35 -8.07 18.63
N GLN A 172 -1.62 -8.98 19.57
CA GLN A 172 -0.95 -9.03 20.87
C GLN A 172 0.42 -9.72 20.75
N ILE A 173 1.46 -8.97 20.40
CA ILE A 173 2.82 -9.51 20.31
C ILE A 173 3.56 -9.44 21.64
N LYS A 174 4.40 -10.45 21.89
CA LYS A 174 5.30 -10.49 23.04
C LYS A 174 6.69 -10.04 22.58
N THR A 175 6.99 -8.76 22.80
CA THR A 175 8.32 -8.18 22.61
C THR A 175 8.87 -7.73 23.96
N PRO A 176 10.20 -7.77 24.17
CA PRO A 176 10.83 -7.16 25.34
C PRO A 176 11.02 -5.64 25.18
N TRP A 177 10.66 -5.10 24.01
CA TRP A 177 10.89 -3.71 23.62
C TRP A 177 9.58 -2.97 23.36
N ASP A 178 9.52 -1.72 23.81
CA ASP A 178 8.59 -0.69 23.31
C ASP A 178 9.35 0.28 22.41
N TYR A 179 8.67 0.75 21.37
CA TYR A 179 9.17 1.58 20.28
C TYR A 179 8.41 2.91 20.21
N TYR A 180 9.18 3.99 20.03
CA TYR A 180 8.68 5.37 19.97
C TYR A 180 9.28 6.11 18.76
N ALA A 181 8.48 6.97 18.13
CA ALA A 181 8.88 7.80 17.00
C ALA A 181 9.04 9.28 17.37
N THR A 182 9.95 9.97 16.67
CA THR A 182 10.10 11.43 16.67
C THR A 182 10.37 11.91 15.24
N PRO A 183 9.66 12.93 14.71
CA PRO A 183 8.61 13.72 15.38
C PRO A 183 7.33 12.91 15.68
N PRO A 184 6.41 13.43 16.51
CA PRO A 184 5.12 12.80 16.79
C PRO A 184 4.35 12.47 15.51
N GLY A 185 3.87 11.23 15.44
CA GLY A 185 3.04 10.71 14.34
C GLY A 185 1.56 10.64 14.68
N ASP A 186 0.75 10.23 13.69
CA ASP A 186 -0.72 10.07 13.85
C ASP A 186 -1.10 8.71 14.49
N GLN A 187 -0.10 7.84 14.72
CA GLN A 187 -0.26 6.48 15.24
C GLN A 187 -1.27 5.66 14.44
N SER A 188 -1.33 5.86 13.13
CA SER A 188 -2.16 5.09 12.18
C SER A 188 -1.60 3.68 11.96
N PRO A 189 -2.42 2.72 11.46
CA PRO A 189 -1.92 1.38 11.17
C PRO A 189 -0.87 1.38 10.05
N GLU A 190 -0.91 2.33 9.11
CA GLU A 190 0.13 2.48 8.09
C GLU A 190 1.47 2.91 8.69
N GLU A 191 1.45 3.87 9.61
CA GLU A 191 2.64 4.32 10.32
C GLU A 191 3.22 3.19 11.18
N ALA A 192 2.37 2.49 11.94
CA ALA A 192 2.77 1.31 12.71
C ALA A 192 3.44 0.24 11.84
N LEU A 193 2.85 -0.08 10.67
CA LEU A 193 3.40 -1.05 9.74
C LEU A 193 4.77 -0.61 9.17
N VAL A 194 4.86 0.62 8.65
CA VAL A 194 6.10 1.13 8.03
C VAL A 194 7.20 1.25 9.07
N HIS A 195 6.90 1.75 10.27
CA HIS A 195 7.88 1.86 11.35
C HIS A 195 8.33 0.50 11.86
N ALA A 196 7.45 -0.51 11.91
CA ALA A 196 7.85 -1.89 12.24
C ALA A 196 8.80 -2.46 11.18
N LEU A 197 8.55 -2.23 9.89
CA LEU A 197 9.47 -2.65 8.82
C LEU A 197 10.82 -1.94 8.88
N LEU A 198 10.86 -0.68 9.32
CA LEU A 198 12.11 0.07 9.52
C LEU A 198 12.89 -0.39 10.76
N ALA A 199 12.18 -0.74 11.84
CA ALA A 199 12.75 -1.12 13.11
C ALA A 199 13.14 -2.61 13.20
N ALA A 200 12.67 -3.45 12.27
CA ALA A 200 12.90 -4.88 12.29
C ALA A 200 14.35 -5.23 11.93
N GLU A 201 15.04 -5.92 12.84
CA GLU A 201 16.42 -6.38 12.72
C GLU A 201 16.49 -7.82 12.22
N THR A 202 15.44 -8.61 12.48
CA THR A 202 15.38 -10.04 12.15
C THR A 202 14.29 -10.38 11.13
N ARG A 203 14.44 -11.54 10.46
CA ARG A 203 13.36 -12.09 9.60
C ARG A 203 12.06 -12.32 10.38
N TYR A 204 12.18 -12.73 11.64
CA TYR A 204 11.05 -12.96 12.54
C TYR A 204 10.25 -11.65 12.76
N GLU A 205 10.93 -10.56 13.10
CA GLU A 205 10.29 -9.25 13.32
C GLU A 205 9.66 -8.69 12.04
N ARG A 206 10.30 -8.86 10.87
CA ARG A 206 9.70 -8.49 9.58
C ARG A 206 8.46 -9.32 9.29
N THR A 207 8.47 -10.59 9.68
CA THR A 207 7.31 -11.48 9.54
C THR A 207 6.19 -11.10 10.51
N LEU A 208 6.50 -10.58 11.71
CA LEU A 208 5.48 -9.97 12.58
C LEU A 208 4.85 -8.72 11.93
N ALA A 209 5.62 -7.91 11.21
CA ALA A 209 5.06 -6.80 10.43
C ALA A 209 4.16 -7.31 9.27
N ALA A 210 4.56 -8.41 8.61
CA ALA A 210 3.72 -9.06 7.60
C ALA A 210 2.42 -9.62 8.21
N LEU A 211 2.49 -10.18 9.41
CA LEU A 211 1.34 -10.66 10.18
C LEU A 211 0.39 -9.51 10.52
N PHE A 212 0.93 -8.38 10.96
CA PHE A 212 0.16 -7.18 11.25
C PHE A 212 -0.58 -6.67 10.01
N TYR A 213 0.12 -6.62 8.87
CA TYR A 213 -0.48 -6.29 7.58
C TYR A 213 -1.61 -7.27 7.21
N ALA A 214 -1.36 -8.58 7.33
CA ALA A 214 -2.37 -9.59 7.01
C ALA A 214 -3.63 -9.46 7.87
N LYS A 215 -3.46 -9.19 9.17
CA LYS A 215 -4.57 -9.01 10.12
C LYS A 215 -5.38 -7.75 9.88
N ASN A 216 -4.72 -6.67 9.45
CA ASN A 216 -5.32 -5.34 9.33
C ASN A 216 -5.43 -4.87 7.88
N LYS A 217 -5.44 -5.79 6.91
CA LYS A 217 -5.41 -5.47 5.48
C LYS A 217 -6.50 -4.48 5.06
N ASP A 218 -7.73 -4.67 5.55
CA ASP A 218 -8.87 -3.79 5.22
C ASP A 218 -8.82 -2.42 5.93
N LYS A 219 -7.96 -2.24 6.94
CA LYS A 219 -7.78 -0.97 7.67
C LYS A 219 -6.56 -0.17 7.22
N ILE A 220 -5.73 -0.76 6.36
CA ILE A 220 -4.45 -0.20 5.92
C ILE A 220 -4.62 0.33 4.49
N SER A 221 -4.54 1.64 4.33
CA SER A 221 -4.36 2.27 3.03
C SER A 221 -2.94 1.99 2.52
N PHE A 222 -2.83 1.08 1.57
CA PHE A 222 -1.53 0.69 1.00
C PHE A 222 -0.81 1.87 0.33
N ASP A 223 -1.55 2.81 -0.26
CA ASP A 223 -0.99 4.03 -0.84
C ASP A 223 -0.42 4.98 0.22
N LYS A 224 -1.12 5.17 1.34
CA LYS A 224 -0.59 5.96 2.46
C LYS A 224 0.67 5.31 3.03
N ALA A 225 0.67 3.99 3.24
CA ALA A 225 1.86 3.25 3.67
C ALA A 225 3.02 3.40 2.67
N ARG A 226 2.76 3.33 1.37
CA ARG A 226 3.76 3.51 0.31
C ARG A 226 4.36 4.92 0.33
N ARG A 227 3.55 5.96 0.56
CA ARG A 227 4.03 7.35 0.71
C ARG A 227 4.94 7.49 1.92
N LEU A 228 4.56 6.92 3.06
CA LEU A 228 5.37 6.93 4.30
C LEU A 228 6.70 6.20 4.12
N ALA A 229 6.72 5.06 3.41
CA ALA A 229 7.92 4.28 3.18
C ALA A 229 8.85 4.87 2.12
N ARG A 230 8.40 5.85 1.32
CA ARG A 230 9.14 6.38 0.17
C ARG A 230 10.49 6.96 0.59
N GLY A 231 11.56 6.53 -0.08
CA GLY A 231 12.92 6.97 0.22
C GLY A 231 13.54 6.30 1.45
N THR A 232 12.91 5.26 1.98
CA THR A 232 13.42 4.44 3.10
C THR A 232 13.62 2.99 2.67
N PRO A 233 14.41 2.19 3.41
CA PRO A 233 14.57 0.76 3.14
C PRO A 233 13.27 -0.05 3.26
N ALA A 234 12.29 0.42 4.04
CA ALA A 234 11.02 -0.28 4.24
C ALA A 234 10.16 -0.35 2.96
N LEU A 235 10.37 0.52 1.97
CA LEU A 235 9.55 0.53 0.75
C LEU A 235 9.59 -0.82 0.03
N ARG A 236 10.78 -1.42 -0.11
CA ARG A 236 10.92 -2.72 -0.79
C ARG A 236 10.19 -3.83 -0.04
N LEU A 237 10.32 -3.86 1.29
CA LEU A 237 9.65 -4.84 2.13
C LEU A 237 8.12 -4.66 2.11
N LEU A 238 7.64 -3.41 2.18
CA LEU A 238 6.23 -3.07 2.11
C LEU A 238 5.59 -3.55 0.81
N LEU A 239 6.24 -3.29 -0.33
CA LEU A 239 5.76 -3.70 -1.65
C LEU A 239 5.70 -5.22 -1.83
N ALA A 240 6.53 -5.98 -1.09
CA ALA A 240 6.51 -7.44 -1.11
C ALA A 240 5.40 -8.05 -0.24
N LEU A 241 4.86 -7.32 0.75
CA LEU A 241 3.88 -7.87 1.70
C LEU A 241 2.64 -8.49 1.06
N PRO A 242 1.97 -7.85 0.06
CA PRO A 242 0.76 -8.43 -0.52
C PRO A 242 1.00 -9.80 -1.15
N ALA A 243 2.10 -9.94 -1.90
CA ALA A 243 2.49 -11.18 -2.55
C ALA A 243 2.97 -12.23 -1.55
N TYR A 244 3.80 -11.83 -0.58
CA TYR A 244 4.26 -12.69 0.50
C TYR A 244 3.07 -13.26 1.29
N VAL A 245 2.16 -12.41 1.77
CA VAL A 245 0.92 -12.82 2.50
C VAL A 245 -0.03 -13.66 1.64
N ALA A 246 0.05 -13.57 0.31
CA ALA A 246 -0.70 -14.42 -0.60
C ALA A 246 -0.03 -15.78 -0.84
N GLY A 247 1.15 -16.05 -0.27
CA GLY A 247 1.93 -17.25 -0.53
C GLY A 247 2.58 -17.28 -1.92
N GLN A 248 2.76 -16.12 -2.55
CA GLN A 248 3.37 -16.03 -3.88
C GLN A 248 4.90 -15.96 -3.79
N PRO A 249 5.62 -16.36 -4.86
CA PRO A 249 7.04 -16.08 -4.97
C PRO A 249 7.32 -14.57 -4.90
N VAL A 250 8.22 -14.16 -4.01
CA VAL A 250 8.73 -12.80 -3.91
C VAL A 250 10.25 -12.81 -3.93
N GLU A 251 10.86 -11.85 -4.63
CA GLU A 251 12.34 -11.71 -4.66
C GLU A 251 12.92 -11.51 -3.25
N THR A 252 12.13 -10.94 -2.34
CA THR A 252 12.52 -10.69 -0.95
C THR A 252 12.25 -11.86 -0.02
N HIS A 253 12.04 -13.09 -0.51
CA HIS A 253 11.71 -14.25 0.33
C HIS A 253 12.72 -14.46 1.46
N GLY A 254 14.02 -14.22 1.21
CA GLY A 254 15.07 -14.33 2.24
C GLY A 254 14.97 -13.30 3.38
N GLU A 255 14.16 -12.25 3.22
CA GLU A 255 13.98 -11.21 4.24
C GLU A 255 12.88 -11.55 5.26
N PHE A 256 12.02 -12.51 4.94
CA PHE A 256 10.91 -12.98 5.79
C PHE A 256 11.13 -14.46 6.16
N LEU A 257 10.30 -15.00 7.05
CA LEU A 257 10.29 -16.44 7.29
C LEU A 257 9.70 -17.18 6.08
N PRO A 258 10.07 -18.44 5.83
CA PRO A 258 9.38 -19.29 4.87
C PRO A 258 7.85 -19.29 5.10
N TRP A 259 7.07 -19.44 4.02
CA TRP A 259 5.62 -19.29 4.08
C TRP A 259 4.95 -20.25 5.07
N ASN A 260 5.46 -21.48 5.19
CA ASN A 260 4.95 -22.47 6.15
C ASN A 260 5.21 -22.03 7.60
N GLU A 261 6.41 -21.55 7.92
CA GLU A 261 6.73 -21.00 9.26
C GLU A 261 5.90 -19.76 9.58
N PHE A 262 5.63 -18.91 8.58
CA PHE A 262 4.76 -17.76 8.78
C PHE A 262 3.31 -18.17 9.02
N LYS A 263 2.80 -19.19 8.31
CA LYS A 263 1.47 -19.76 8.60
C LYS A 263 1.38 -20.24 10.05
N GLU A 264 2.36 -21.01 10.52
CA GLU A 264 2.43 -21.47 11.91
C GLU A 264 2.51 -20.32 12.91
N LEU A 265 3.29 -19.27 12.60
CA LEU A 265 3.32 -18.04 13.39
C LEU A 265 1.96 -17.38 13.45
N ALA A 266 1.27 -17.25 12.31
CA ALA A 266 -0.02 -16.60 12.23
C ALA A 266 -1.09 -17.36 13.02
N ASP A 267 -1.10 -18.68 12.94
CA ASP A 267 -2.00 -19.54 13.71
C ASP A 267 -1.81 -19.34 15.23
N ARG A 268 -0.56 -19.21 15.71
CA ARG A 268 -0.27 -18.89 17.13
C ARG A 268 -0.84 -17.55 17.59
N TYR A 269 -0.98 -16.59 16.69
CA TYR A 269 -1.58 -15.27 16.96
C TYR A 269 -3.05 -15.17 16.58
N GLY A 270 -3.70 -16.31 16.28
CA GLY A 270 -5.11 -16.38 15.91
C GLY A 270 -5.44 -15.74 14.56
N VAL A 271 -4.46 -15.67 13.66
CA VAL A 271 -4.63 -15.15 12.29
C VAL A 271 -4.55 -16.31 11.32
N ARG A 272 -5.68 -16.70 10.73
CA ARG A 272 -5.69 -17.79 9.73
C ARG A 272 -5.17 -17.31 8.40
N LEU A 273 -4.05 -17.86 7.97
CA LEU A 273 -3.49 -17.60 6.65
C LEU A 273 -3.72 -18.79 5.73
N TYR A 274 -4.04 -18.44 4.50
CA TYR A 274 -4.07 -19.39 3.41
C TYR A 274 -3.46 -18.76 2.16
N PRO A 275 -2.68 -19.53 1.39
CA PRO A 275 -2.22 -19.07 0.09
C PRO A 275 -3.44 -18.78 -0.79
N SER A 276 -3.28 -17.78 -1.66
CA SER A 276 -4.23 -17.55 -2.73
C SER A 276 -4.13 -18.67 -3.76
N ALA A 277 -5.25 -19.12 -4.30
CA ALA A 277 -5.25 -20.20 -5.27
C ALA A 277 -4.68 -19.71 -6.62
N THR A 278 -3.76 -20.50 -7.18
CA THR A 278 -3.24 -20.33 -8.54
C THR A 278 -4.18 -20.98 -9.55
N LEU A 279 -4.03 -20.67 -10.84
CA LEU A 279 -4.87 -21.26 -11.89
C LEU A 279 -4.87 -22.80 -11.84
N PRO A 280 -3.71 -23.50 -11.76
CA PRO A 280 -3.70 -24.97 -11.70
C PRO A 280 -4.46 -25.56 -10.49
N VAL A 281 -4.45 -24.87 -9.35
CA VAL A 281 -5.22 -25.31 -8.16
C VAL A 281 -6.72 -25.16 -8.41
N ILE A 282 -7.13 -24.04 -9.00
CA ILE A 282 -8.53 -23.77 -9.34
C ILE A 282 -9.03 -24.75 -10.41
N GLU A 283 -8.24 -25.00 -11.46
CA GLU A 283 -8.55 -25.96 -12.52
C GLU A 283 -8.74 -27.37 -11.95
N LYS A 284 -7.87 -27.80 -11.03
CA LYS A 284 -8.04 -29.08 -10.32
C LYS A 284 -9.38 -29.16 -9.59
N TYR A 285 -9.79 -28.09 -8.91
CA TYR A 285 -11.08 -28.06 -8.20
C TYR A 285 -12.27 -28.06 -9.16
N PHE A 286 -12.18 -27.36 -10.29
CA PHE A 286 -13.24 -27.37 -11.29
C PHE A 286 -13.32 -28.65 -12.10
N HIS A 287 -12.21 -29.35 -12.36
CA HIS A 287 -12.25 -30.69 -12.94
C HIS A 287 -12.96 -31.68 -12.01
N GLN A 288 -12.78 -31.57 -10.68
CA GLN A 288 -13.52 -32.38 -9.71
C GLN A 288 -15.02 -32.07 -9.75
N ALA A 289 -15.38 -30.79 -9.73
CA ALA A 289 -16.77 -30.36 -9.82
C ALA A 289 -17.42 -30.80 -11.13
N GLY A 290 -16.74 -30.63 -12.26
CA GLY A 290 -17.24 -31.01 -13.58
C GLY A 290 -17.46 -32.51 -13.75
N ARG A 291 -16.67 -33.37 -13.10
CA ARG A 291 -16.93 -34.82 -13.04
C ARG A 291 -18.19 -35.17 -12.25
N ASN A 292 -18.47 -34.40 -11.20
CA ASN A 292 -19.63 -34.61 -10.32
C ASN A 292 -20.94 -34.04 -10.88
N LEU A 293 -20.89 -33.32 -12.01
CA LEU A 293 -22.08 -32.83 -12.69
C LEU A 293 -22.81 -33.96 -13.42
N VAL A 294 -24.14 -33.98 -13.30
CA VAL A 294 -24.99 -34.96 -13.99
C VAL A 294 -25.28 -34.55 -15.44
N LYS A 295 -25.26 -33.24 -15.73
CA LYS A 295 -25.49 -32.64 -17.05
C LYS A 295 -24.48 -31.52 -17.30
N GLU A 296 -24.37 -31.06 -18.55
CA GLU A 296 -23.59 -29.88 -18.89
C GLU A 296 -24.16 -28.63 -18.19
N VAL A 297 -23.28 -27.83 -17.62
CA VAL A 297 -23.61 -26.56 -16.95
C VAL A 297 -22.70 -25.47 -17.48
N GLU A 298 -23.32 -24.42 -18.01
CA GLU A 298 -22.64 -23.20 -18.42
C GLU A 298 -22.73 -22.14 -17.30
N ALA A 299 -21.58 -21.58 -16.93
CA ALA A 299 -21.48 -20.48 -15.98
C ALA A 299 -20.59 -19.36 -16.54
N TYR A 300 -20.87 -18.13 -16.10
CA TYR A 300 -20.14 -16.93 -16.50
C TYR A 300 -19.25 -16.45 -15.37
N VAL A 301 -17.97 -16.30 -15.66
CA VAL A 301 -16.96 -15.86 -14.69
C VAL A 301 -16.84 -14.36 -14.70
N PHE A 302 -16.96 -13.77 -13.52
CA PHE A 302 -16.63 -12.37 -13.27
C PHE A 302 -15.67 -12.29 -12.08
N GLY A 303 -14.92 -11.21 -11.97
CA GLY A 303 -14.01 -11.01 -10.85
C GLY A 303 -12.75 -11.90 -10.88
N GLY A 304 -12.42 -12.50 -9.72
CA GLY A 304 -11.04 -12.90 -9.41
C GLY A 304 -10.41 -13.90 -10.38
N LEU A 305 -11.13 -14.95 -10.75
CA LEU A 305 -10.68 -15.95 -11.74
C LEU A 305 -10.59 -15.36 -13.15
N ASN A 306 -11.50 -14.46 -13.51
CA ASN A 306 -11.47 -13.82 -14.83
C ASN A 306 -10.16 -13.01 -14.99
N LEU A 307 -9.82 -12.22 -13.97
CA LEU A 307 -8.56 -11.45 -13.92
C LEU A 307 -7.30 -12.33 -13.87
N LEU A 308 -7.39 -13.50 -13.24
CA LEU A 308 -6.31 -14.49 -13.20
C LEU A 308 -6.02 -15.05 -14.60
N VAL A 309 -7.05 -15.50 -15.32
CA VAL A 309 -6.93 -16.10 -16.65
C VAL A 309 -6.47 -15.08 -17.69
N LEU A 310 -6.87 -13.82 -17.52
CA LEU A 310 -6.41 -12.71 -18.37
C LEU A 310 -5.00 -12.19 -18.03
N GLY A 311 -4.28 -12.80 -17.07
CA GLY A 311 -2.92 -12.39 -16.70
C GLY A 311 -2.82 -11.07 -15.93
N VAL A 312 -3.95 -10.58 -15.38
CA VAL A 312 -3.98 -9.34 -14.58
C VAL A 312 -3.34 -9.59 -13.21
N LYS A 313 -3.65 -10.73 -12.57
CA LYS A 313 -3.08 -11.12 -11.28
C LYS A 313 -2.65 -12.60 -11.25
N PRO A 314 -1.63 -12.98 -10.46
CA PRO A 314 -1.07 -14.34 -10.48
C PRO A 314 -1.82 -15.36 -9.60
N SER A 315 -2.74 -14.93 -8.73
CA SER A 315 -3.55 -15.81 -7.88
C SER A 315 -4.85 -15.10 -7.44
N THR A 316 -5.86 -15.85 -7.00
CA THR A 316 -7.09 -15.30 -6.41
C THR A 316 -7.57 -16.10 -5.20
N LYS A 317 -8.29 -15.46 -4.26
CA LYS A 317 -8.99 -16.13 -3.16
C LYS A 317 -10.47 -16.33 -3.44
N ASP A 318 -10.99 -15.59 -4.41
CA ASP A 318 -12.42 -15.52 -4.73
C ASP A 318 -12.61 -15.85 -6.21
N VAL A 319 -13.66 -16.62 -6.50
CA VAL A 319 -14.18 -16.90 -7.85
C VAL A 319 -15.65 -16.51 -7.87
N ASP A 320 -16.01 -15.56 -8.73
CA ASP A 320 -17.39 -15.10 -8.86
C ASP A 320 -18.01 -15.69 -10.14
N LEU A 321 -19.13 -16.40 -9.98
CA LEU A 321 -19.82 -17.12 -11.05
C LEU A 321 -21.28 -16.66 -11.14
N ILE A 322 -21.79 -16.56 -12.36
CA ILE A 322 -23.22 -16.37 -12.65
C ILE A 322 -23.70 -17.57 -13.47
N VAL A 323 -24.77 -18.21 -13.03
CA VAL A 323 -25.47 -19.25 -13.80
C VAL A 323 -26.84 -18.74 -14.20
N GLU A 324 -27.24 -18.95 -15.45
CA GLU A 324 -28.48 -18.37 -15.97
C GLU A 324 -29.72 -19.10 -15.43
N LYS A 325 -29.70 -20.43 -15.40
CA LYS A 325 -30.88 -21.27 -15.12
C LYS A 325 -30.89 -21.79 -13.68
N PRO A 326 -32.05 -21.83 -13.01
CA PRO A 326 -32.16 -22.40 -11.67
C PRO A 326 -31.75 -23.88 -11.58
N GLU A 327 -31.98 -24.69 -12.62
CA GLU A 327 -31.56 -26.09 -12.60
C GLU A 327 -30.04 -26.24 -12.61
N ASP A 328 -29.35 -25.42 -13.41
CA ASP A 328 -27.89 -25.40 -13.52
C ASP A 328 -27.25 -24.92 -12.22
N PHE A 329 -27.88 -23.92 -11.58
CA PHE A 329 -27.46 -23.39 -10.29
C PHE A 329 -27.49 -24.48 -9.20
N ARG A 330 -28.61 -25.23 -9.10
CA ARG A 330 -28.73 -26.35 -8.16
C ARG A 330 -27.76 -27.48 -8.49
N ALA A 331 -27.59 -27.80 -9.76
CA ALA A 331 -26.66 -28.84 -10.20
C ALA A 331 -25.22 -28.51 -9.83
N LEU A 332 -24.79 -27.26 -10.06
CA LEU A 332 -23.44 -26.81 -9.73
C LEU A 332 -23.19 -26.75 -8.21
N ILE A 333 -24.15 -26.30 -7.41
CA ILE A 333 -24.05 -26.35 -5.94
C ILE A 333 -23.80 -27.78 -5.47
N LYS A 334 -24.63 -28.74 -5.94
CA LYS A 334 -24.50 -30.15 -5.56
C LYS A 334 -23.14 -30.71 -5.97
N ALA A 335 -22.68 -30.42 -7.19
CA ALA A 335 -21.39 -30.89 -7.68
C ALA A 335 -20.20 -30.29 -6.90
N LEU A 336 -20.28 -29.02 -6.52
CA LEU A 336 -19.27 -28.37 -5.67
C LEU A 336 -19.25 -28.99 -4.27
N GLN A 337 -20.42 -29.26 -3.67
CA GLN A 337 -20.51 -29.93 -2.37
C GLN A 337 -19.91 -31.33 -2.40
N LEU A 338 -20.21 -32.14 -3.42
CA LEU A 338 -19.59 -33.46 -3.63
C LEU A 338 -18.07 -33.37 -3.82
N SER A 339 -17.58 -32.21 -4.26
CA SER A 339 -16.14 -31.93 -4.43
C SER A 339 -15.50 -31.37 -3.15
N GLY A 340 -16.21 -31.33 -2.02
CA GLY A 340 -15.71 -30.90 -0.72
C GLY A 340 -15.89 -29.41 -0.40
N TYR A 341 -16.66 -28.66 -1.19
CA TYR A 341 -17.07 -27.31 -0.81
C TYR A 341 -18.16 -27.35 0.25
N ARG A 342 -18.12 -26.38 1.17
CA ARG A 342 -19.17 -26.15 2.18
C ARG A 342 -19.76 -24.76 2.05
N PHE A 343 -20.99 -24.57 2.51
CA PHE A 343 -21.60 -23.24 2.56
C PHE A 343 -20.85 -22.35 3.56
N LEU A 344 -20.67 -21.09 3.19
CA LEU A 344 -20.21 -20.04 4.08
C LEU A 344 -21.46 -19.26 4.54
N GLY A 345 -22.01 -19.63 5.69
CA GLY A 345 -23.27 -19.09 6.22
C GLY A 345 -24.41 -20.11 6.21
N ALA A 346 -25.65 -19.63 6.35
CA ALA A 346 -26.84 -20.49 6.35
C ALA A 346 -27.08 -21.14 4.98
N ALA A 347 -27.71 -22.32 4.98
CA ALA A 347 -28.07 -23.01 3.75
C ALA A 347 -29.08 -22.19 2.92
N PRO A 348 -28.99 -22.23 1.58
CA PRO A 348 -29.52 -21.18 0.71
C PRO A 348 -31.02 -21.29 0.38
N GLY A 349 -31.89 -21.51 1.37
CA GLY A 349 -33.34 -21.58 1.14
C GLY A 349 -33.89 -20.37 0.37
N GLY A 350 -34.05 -20.50 -0.96
CA GLY A 350 -34.50 -19.43 -1.86
C GLY A 350 -33.44 -18.37 -2.24
N ALA A 351 -32.15 -18.57 -1.94
CA ALA A 351 -31.13 -17.54 -2.15
C ALA A 351 -30.71 -17.39 -3.62
N HIS A 352 -30.63 -16.14 -4.11
CA HIS A 352 -30.10 -15.79 -5.44
C HIS A 352 -28.56 -15.82 -5.51
N VAL A 353 -27.90 -15.89 -4.37
CA VAL A 353 -26.45 -16.03 -4.24
C VAL A 353 -26.13 -17.07 -3.19
N VAL A 354 -25.14 -17.90 -3.49
CA VAL A 354 -24.61 -18.90 -2.58
C VAL A 354 -23.11 -18.74 -2.51
N VAL A 355 -22.60 -18.59 -1.30
CA VAL A 355 -21.17 -18.54 -1.05
C VAL A 355 -20.71 -19.91 -0.59
N LEU A 356 -19.81 -20.53 -1.35
CA LEU A 356 -19.18 -21.79 -1.02
C LEU A 356 -17.70 -21.59 -0.73
N ILE A 357 -17.13 -22.40 0.16
CA ILE A 357 -15.70 -22.36 0.48
C ILE A 357 -15.12 -23.77 0.54
N LYS A 358 -13.94 -23.94 -0.05
CA LYS A 358 -13.08 -25.12 0.10
C LYS A 358 -11.66 -24.64 0.33
N ASP A 359 -11.04 -25.11 1.41
CA ASP A 359 -9.77 -24.58 1.91
C ASP A 359 -9.83 -23.05 2.09
N SER A 360 -9.21 -22.31 1.18
CA SER A 360 -9.20 -20.84 1.12
C SER A 360 -9.91 -20.25 -0.08
N LEU A 361 -10.36 -21.09 -1.01
CA LEU A 361 -11.00 -20.65 -2.24
C LEU A 361 -12.49 -20.49 -1.98
N ARG A 362 -12.94 -19.23 -2.02
CA ARG A 362 -14.34 -18.83 -1.98
C ARG A 362 -14.92 -18.81 -3.39
N ILE A 363 -16.12 -19.34 -3.54
CA ILE A 363 -16.92 -19.25 -4.75
C ILE A 363 -18.21 -18.51 -4.43
N ASP A 364 -18.43 -17.37 -5.08
CA ASP A 364 -19.68 -16.63 -5.06
C ASP A 364 -20.51 -17.02 -6.28
N LEU A 365 -21.46 -17.93 -6.08
CA LEU A 365 -22.31 -18.43 -7.15
C LEU A 365 -23.64 -17.68 -7.16
N ASN A 366 -23.92 -16.98 -8.26
CA ASN A 366 -25.07 -16.10 -8.44
C ASN A 366 -26.06 -16.69 -9.47
N LEU A 367 -27.35 -16.55 -9.22
CA LEU A 367 -28.43 -17.00 -10.12
C LEU A 367 -28.94 -15.82 -10.95
N SER A 368 -28.66 -15.86 -12.26
CA SER A 368 -29.10 -14.94 -13.33
C SER A 368 -28.69 -13.46 -13.19
N ARG A 369 -28.26 -13.01 -12.02
CA ARG A 369 -27.93 -11.60 -11.72
C ARG A 369 -26.91 -11.48 -10.60
N VAL A 370 -26.21 -10.35 -10.53
CA VAL A 370 -25.36 -9.94 -9.41
C VAL A 370 -25.94 -8.65 -8.85
N HIS A 371 -26.33 -8.65 -7.58
CA HIS A 371 -27.26 -7.64 -7.05
C HIS A 371 -28.51 -7.55 -7.96
N ASP A 372 -28.86 -6.38 -8.47
CA ASP A 372 -29.97 -6.26 -9.45
C ASP A 372 -29.51 -6.28 -10.91
N ILE A 373 -28.20 -6.34 -11.18
CA ILE A 373 -27.65 -6.35 -12.55
C ILE A 373 -27.79 -7.75 -13.13
N LYS A 374 -28.66 -7.89 -14.13
CA LYS A 374 -28.90 -9.15 -14.83
C LYS A 374 -27.76 -9.46 -15.80
N LEU A 375 -27.49 -10.74 -15.99
CA LEU A 375 -26.67 -11.23 -17.10
C LEU A 375 -27.43 -11.01 -18.42
N THR A 376 -27.08 -9.97 -19.17
CA THR A 376 -27.78 -9.59 -20.41
C THR A 376 -27.29 -10.41 -21.61
N PRO A 377 -28.10 -10.53 -22.68
CA PRO A 377 -27.63 -11.08 -23.96
C PRO A 377 -26.38 -10.37 -24.48
N GLY A 378 -26.25 -9.06 -24.28
CA GLY A 378 -25.08 -8.29 -24.68
C GLY A 378 -23.81 -8.69 -23.92
N MET A 379 -23.91 -8.92 -22.60
CA MET A 379 -22.80 -9.44 -21.80
C MET A 379 -22.39 -10.85 -22.27
N LYS A 380 -23.37 -11.73 -22.52
CA LYS A 380 -23.11 -13.08 -23.05
C LYS A 380 -22.43 -13.05 -24.41
N ALA A 381 -22.87 -12.19 -25.32
CA ALA A 381 -22.29 -12.03 -26.65
C ALA A 381 -20.82 -11.53 -26.61
N ARG A 382 -20.46 -10.75 -25.59
CA ARG A 382 -19.07 -10.30 -25.39
C ARG A 382 -18.18 -11.33 -24.70
N ALA A 383 -18.74 -12.38 -24.13
CA ALA A 383 -18.01 -13.45 -23.45
C ALA A 383 -17.45 -14.47 -24.45
N THR A 384 -16.38 -14.09 -25.14
CA THR A 384 -15.84 -14.87 -26.28
C THR A 384 -14.84 -15.97 -25.90
N LYS A 385 -14.40 -16.01 -24.64
CA LYS A 385 -13.46 -17.03 -24.13
C LYS A 385 -14.19 -17.98 -23.19
N ALA A 386 -13.84 -19.26 -23.25
CA ALA A 386 -14.36 -20.29 -22.36
C ALA A 386 -13.23 -21.18 -21.82
N LEU A 387 -13.45 -21.75 -20.63
CA LEU A 387 -12.64 -22.79 -20.03
C LEU A 387 -13.52 -24.01 -19.77
N GLU A 388 -13.06 -25.18 -20.20
CA GLU A 388 -13.85 -26.42 -20.13
C GLU A 388 -13.24 -27.38 -19.12
N TYR A 389 -14.06 -27.82 -18.16
CA TYR A 389 -13.65 -28.74 -17.09
C TYR A 389 -14.51 -30.00 -17.09
N GLY A 390 -14.69 -30.63 -18.27
CA GLY A 390 -15.67 -31.69 -18.47
C GLY A 390 -17.06 -31.09 -18.68
N LYS A 391 -18.04 -31.46 -17.87
CA LYS A 391 -19.42 -30.94 -17.99
C LYS A 391 -19.61 -29.51 -17.46
N LEU A 392 -18.55 -28.88 -16.96
CA LEU A 392 -18.58 -27.49 -16.49
C LEU A 392 -17.89 -26.60 -17.53
N ILE A 393 -18.66 -25.67 -18.11
CA ILE A 393 -18.16 -24.69 -19.08
C ILE A 393 -18.17 -23.30 -18.42
N LEU A 394 -17.01 -22.69 -18.28
CA LEU A 394 -16.84 -21.36 -17.69
C LEU A 394 -16.57 -20.32 -18.77
N LYS A 395 -17.55 -19.49 -19.11
CA LYS A 395 -17.41 -18.37 -20.06
C LYS A 395 -16.89 -17.12 -19.35
N LEU A 396 -15.80 -16.55 -19.84
CA LEU A 396 -15.22 -15.33 -19.25
C LEU A 396 -15.98 -14.10 -19.76
N LEU A 397 -16.59 -13.33 -18.85
CA LEU A 397 -17.14 -12.02 -19.21
C LEU A 397 -16.04 -11.08 -19.70
N SER A 398 -16.40 -10.09 -20.52
CA SER A 398 -15.45 -9.10 -21.01
C SER A 398 -14.87 -8.28 -19.85
N PRO A 399 -13.64 -7.76 -19.98
CA PRO A 399 -13.04 -6.89 -18.97
C PRO A 399 -13.96 -5.70 -18.59
N GLU A 400 -14.68 -5.14 -19.55
CA GLU A 400 -15.63 -4.05 -19.32
C GLU A 400 -16.82 -4.49 -18.45
N ASP A 401 -17.38 -5.67 -18.70
CA ASP A 401 -18.47 -6.22 -17.91
C ASP A 401 -17.99 -6.58 -16.49
N VAL A 402 -16.75 -7.06 -16.34
CA VAL A 402 -16.11 -7.27 -15.02
C VAL A 402 -15.96 -5.96 -14.26
N VAL A 403 -15.53 -4.88 -14.92
CA VAL A 403 -15.41 -3.55 -14.31
C VAL A 403 -16.78 -3.03 -13.86
N LEU A 404 -17.82 -3.18 -14.68
CA LEU A 404 -19.18 -2.79 -14.31
C LEU A 404 -19.64 -3.53 -13.04
N LEU A 405 -19.53 -4.86 -13.02
CA LEU A 405 -19.99 -5.67 -11.89
C LEU A 405 -19.21 -5.38 -10.60
N LYS A 406 -17.90 -5.12 -10.70
CA LYS A 406 -17.06 -4.71 -9.56
C LYS A 406 -17.41 -3.32 -9.04
N ALA A 407 -17.65 -2.36 -9.93
CA ALA A 407 -18.07 -1.01 -9.55
C ALA A 407 -19.42 -1.02 -8.81
N VAL A 408 -20.35 -1.87 -9.25
CA VAL A 408 -21.65 -2.09 -8.60
C VAL A 408 -21.53 -2.76 -7.22
N ALA A 409 -20.49 -3.55 -6.98
CA ALA A 409 -20.28 -4.18 -5.67
C ALA A 409 -19.74 -3.22 -4.60
N GLY A 410 -19.12 -2.09 -5.01
CA GLY A 410 -18.77 -0.97 -4.13
C GLY A 410 -17.73 -1.24 -3.04
N ARG A 411 -16.83 -2.20 -3.21
CA ARG A 411 -15.78 -2.50 -2.19
C ARG A 411 -14.45 -1.83 -2.56
N ASP A 412 -13.74 -1.28 -1.59
CA ASP A 412 -12.42 -0.63 -1.80
C ASP A 412 -11.40 -1.54 -2.49
N ARG A 413 -11.42 -2.85 -2.16
CA ARG A 413 -10.55 -3.86 -2.81
C ARG A 413 -10.85 -4.06 -4.30
N ASP A 414 -12.09 -3.79 -4.73
CA ASP A 414 -12.48 -3.93 -6.13
C ASP A 414 -11.92 -2.79 -7.00
N LEU A 415 -11.65 -1.61 -6.42
CA LEU A 415 -11.05 -0.48 -7.15
C LEU A 415 -9.60 -0.75 -7.58
N GLU A 416 -8.79 -1.41 -6.73
CA GLU A 416 -7.42 -1.79 -7.10
C GLU A 416 -7.43 -2.82 -8.25
N ASP A 417 -8.29 -3.84 -8.18
CA ASP A 417 -8.48 -4.83 -9.24
C ASP A 417 -8.91 -4.16 -10.56
N ILE A 418 -9.85 -3.19 -10.50
CA ILE A 418 -10.26 -2.41 -11.68
C ILE A 418 -9.08 -1.61 -12.23
N ALA A 419 -8.33 -0.92 -11.37
CA ALA A 419 -7.19 -0.11 -11.79
C ALA A 419 -6.10 -0.96 -12.48
N LEU A 420 -5.80 -2.14 -11.95
CA LEU A 420 -4.87 -3.09 -12.55
C LEU A 420 -5.38 -3.60 -13.91
N THR A 421 -6.68 -3.89 -14.01
CA THR A 421 -7.32 -4.33 -15.26
C THR A 421 -7.21 -3.27 -16.35
N VAL A 422 -7.55 -2.01 -16.02
CA VAL A 422 -7.46 -0.88 -16.94
C VAL A 422 -6.02 -0.68 -17.43
N ARG A 423 -5.03 -0.79 -16.55
CA ARG A 423 -3.62 -0.58 -16.89
C ARG A 423 -3.04 -1.70 -17.77
N LYS A 424 -3.44 -2.95 -17.56
CA LYS A 424 -2.86 -4.12 -18.26
C LYS A 424 -3.55 -4.44 -19.59
N ILE A 425 -4.87 -4.32 -19.64
CA ILE A 425 -5.67 -4.78 -20.78
C ILE A 425 -6.27 -3.60 -21.55
N GLY A 426 -6.47 -2.46 -20.90
CA GLY A 426 -7.27 -1.36 -21.43
C GLY A 426 -8.78 -1.65 -21.32
N ILE A 427 -9.60 -0.60 -21.31
CA ILE A 427 -11.05 -0.69 -21.13
C ILE A 427 -11.77 0.20 -22.14
N LYS A 428 -12.78 -0.35 -22.81
CA LYS A 428 -13.69 0.43 -23.65
C LYS A 428 -14.81 1.00 -22.78
N TRP A 429 -14.61 2.18 -22.21
CA TRP A 429 -15.57 2.84 -21.30
C TRP A 429 -17.01 2.93 -21.82
N ARG A 430 -17.21 3.02 -23.14
CA ARG A 430 -18.54 3.01 -23.76
C ARG A 430 -19.29 1.70 -23.54
N CYS A 431 -18.58 0.56 -23.50
CA CYS A 431 -19.18 -0.76 -23.26
C CYS A 431 -19.73 -0.88 -21.84
N ILE A 432 -19.10 -0.26 -20.84
CA ILE A 432 -19.60 -0.22 -19.46
C ILE A 432 -20.97 0.45 -19.39
N ILE A 433 -21.10 1.63 -20.03
CA ILE A 433 -22.39 2.33 -20.09
C ILE A 433 -23.41 1.51 -20.86
N LYS A 434 -23.03 0.94 -22.01
CA LYS A 434 -23.94 0.12 -22.81
C LYS A 434 -24.46 -1.07 -22.01
N ALA A 435 -23.59 -1.77 -21.28
CA ALA A 435 -23.96 -2.90 -20.43
C ALA A 435 -24.90 -2.48 -19.27
N LEU A 436 -24.72 -1.28 -18.73
CA LEU A 436 -25.63 -0.71 -17.73
C LEU A 436 -26.99 -0.33 -18.35
N GLU A 437 -27.00 0.26 -19.55
CA GLU A 437 -28.23 0.65 -20.27
C GLU A 437 -28.99 -0.53 -20.88
N GLU A 438 -28.35 -1.69 -21.04
CA GLU A 438 -29.02 -2.95 -21.39
C GLU A 438 -29.88 -3.49 -20.21
N GLN A 439 -29.71 -2.97 -19.00
CA GLN A 439 -30.59 -3.25 -17.86
C GLN A 439 -31.93 -2.50 -18.02
N CYS A 440 -32.92 -2.85 -17.19
CA CYS A 440 -34.15 -2.05 -17.17
C CYS A 440 -33.83 -0.62 -16.68
N PRO A 441 -34.59 0.40 -17.13
CA PRO A 441 -34.29 1.80 -16.83
C PRO A 441 -34.09 2.09 -15.34
N GLU A 442 -34.94 1.53 -14.48
CA GLU A 442 -34.90 1.72 -13.04
C GLU A 442 -33.60 1.18 -12.44
N THR A 443 -33.11 0.05 -12.94
CA THR A 443 -31.84 -0.56 -12.49
C THR A 443 -30.66 0.24 -13.00
N ALA A 444 -30.66 0.62 -14.29
CA ALA A 444 -29.61 1.41 -14.88
C ALA A 444 -29.42 2.75 -14.16
N GLU A 445 -30.52 3.44 -13.89
CA GLU A 445 -30.55 4.72 -13.16
C GLU A 445 -30.07 4.54 -11.71
N LYS A 446 -30.57 3.53 -10.99
CA LYS A 446 -30.17 3.22 -9.60
C LYS A 446 -28.66 3.05 -9.44
N TYR A 447 -28.03 2.27 -10.31
CA TYR A 447 -26.60 1.93 -10.19
C TYR A 447 -25.66 2.96 -10.83
N ALA A 448 -26.18 3.89 -11.63
CA ALA A 448 -25.34 4.87 -12.32
C ALA A 448 -24.54 5.75 -11.35
N ALA A 449 -25.10 6.10 -10.18
CA ALA A 449 -24.39 6.88 -9.16
C ALA A 449 -23.17 6.14 -8.61
N GLN A 450 -23.35 4.86 -8.24
CA GLN A 450 -22.29 4.03 -7.68
C GLN A 450 -21.17 3.74 -8.70
N VAL A 451 -21.55 3.50 -9.97
CA VAL A 451 -20.58 3.35 -11.06
C VAL A 451 -19.83 4.67 -11.27
N LEU A 452 -20.52 5.81 -11.28
CA LEU A 452 -19.89 7.13 -11.42
C LEU A 452 -18.87 7.38 -10.30
N GLU A 453 -19.27 7.17 -9.05
CA GLU A 453 -18.40 7.33 -7.88
C GLU A 453 -17.14 6.46 -8.01
N SER A 454 -17.31 5.17 -8.35
CA SER A 454 -16.17 4.26 -8.56
C SER A 454 -15.22 4.77 -9.64
N LEU A 455 -15.73 5.32 -10.75
CA LEU A 455 -14.92 5.88 -11.82
C LEU A 455 -14.21 7.18 -11.41
N GLU A 456 -14.85 8.03 -10.62
CA GLU A 456 -14.23 9.26 -10.09
C GLU A 456 -13.10 8.92 -9.11
N VAL A 457 -13.28 7.92 -8.24
CA VAL A 457 -12.21 7.43 -7.36
C VAL A 457 -11.03 6.83 -8.15
N LEU A 458 -11.28 6.17 -9.29
CA LEU A 458 -10.19 5.70 -10.17
C LEU A 458 -9.36 6.85 -10.76
N GLU A 459 -10.00 7.97 -11.07
CA GLU A 459 -9.32 9.16 -11.58
C GLU A 459 -8.49 9.81 -10.47
N ASP A 460 -9.06 10.00 -9.29
CA ASP A 460 -8.42 10.69 -8.16
C ASP A 460 -7.31 9.86 -7.52
N ALA A 461 -7.58 8.59 -7.19
CA ALA A 461 -6.67 7.73 -6.45
C ALA A 461 -5.65 7.01 -7.36
N TYR A 462 -6.05 6.66 -8.59
CA TYR A 462 -5.23 5.84 -9.49
C TYR A 462 -4.76 6.58 -10.74
N SER A 463 -5.12 7.86 -10.92
CA SER A 463 -4.77 8.69 -12.09
C SER A 463 -5.18 8.05 -13.42
N ILE A 464 -6.31 7.35 -13.42
CA ILE A 464 -6.87 6.72 -14.62
C ILE A 464 -7.82 7.71 -15.28
N PRO A 465 -7.52 8.21 -16.50
CA PRO A 465 -8.36 9.21 -17.15
C PRO A 465 -9.70 8.60 -17.61
N ILE A 466 -10.81 9.18 -17.14
CA ILE A 466 -12.15 8.77 -17.53
C ILE A 466 -12.75 9.81 -18.51
N PRO A 467 -13.23 9.40 -19.70
CA PRO A 467 -13.74 10.36 -20.67
C PRO A 467 -14.94 11.17 -20.12
N ARG A 468 -14.88 12.50 -20.23
CA ARG A 468 -15.93 13.41 -19.71
C ARG A 468 -17.35 13.04 -20.17
N LYS A 469 -17.50 12.58 -21.42
CA LYS A 469 -18.80 12.16 -21.98
C LYS A 469 -19.40 10.94 -21.25
N ILE A 470 -18.55 10.04 -20.75
CA ILE A 470 -18.97 8.85 -19.99
C ILE A 470 -19.50 9.29 -18.63
N LYS A 471 -18.74 10.12 -17.90
CA LYS A 471 -19.18 10.68 -16.61
C LYS A 471 -20.47 11.49 -16.72
N ALA A 472 -20.59 12.33 -17.75
CA ALA A 472 -21.80 13.12 -17.99
C ALA A 472 -23.04 12.23 -18.20
N ARG A 473 -22.90 11.11 -18.93
CA ARG A 473 -23.99 10.18 -19.20
C ARG A 473 -24.41 9.39 -17.96
N LEU A 474 -23.45 8.90 -17.17
CA LEU A 474 -23.73 8.27 -15.87
C LEU A 474 -24.39 9.26 -14.89
N ARG A 475 -23.90 10.51 -14.83
CA ARG A 475 -24.50 11.56 -13.99
C ARG A 475 -25.95 11.83 -14.36
N LYS A 476 -26.26 11.89 -15.65
CA LYS A 476 -27.65 12.06 -16.13
C LYS A 476 -28.55 10.91 -15.65
N LEU A 477 -28.09 9.67 -15.73
CA LEU A 477 -28.84 8.49 -15.24
C LEU A 477 -29.02 8.53 -13.71
N ALA A 478 -27.97 8.90 -12.96
CA ALA A 478 -28.05 9.06 -11.52
C ALA A 478 -29.04 10.17 -11.11
N TYR A 479 -29.05 11.30 -11.84
CA TYR A 479 -30.00 12.38 -11.59
C TYR A 479 -31.44 11.93 -11.84
N LYS A 480 -31.71 11.15 -12.89
CA LYS A 480 -33.03 10.54 -13.13
C LYS A 480 -33.49 9.70 -11.95
N TYR A 481 -32.59 8.88 -11.39
CA TYR A 481 -32.88 8.10 -10.19
C TYR A 481 -33.27 8.99 -9.01
N PHE A 482 -32.43 9.95 -8.63
CA PHE A 482 -32.68 10.80 -7.47
C PHE A 482 -33.95 11.64 -7.62
N ILE A 483 -34.21 12.18 -8.82
CA ILE A 483 -35.45 12.92 -9.11
C ILE A 483 -36.67 12.01 -8.99
N ARG A 484 -36.63 10.79 -9.55
CA ARG A 484 -37.73 9.81 -9.39
C ARG A 484 -37.98 9.45 -7.93
N GLN A 485 -36.94 9.32 -7.12
CA GLN A 485 -37.08 9.05 -5.68
C GLN A 485 -37.67 10.26 -4.95
N ALA A 486 -37.27 11.48 -5.30
CA ALA A 486 -37.86 12.70 -4.73
C ALA A 486 -39.35 12.86 -5.10
N LEU A 487 -39.73 12.58 -6.35
CA LEU A 487 -41.13 12.57 -6.80
C LEU A 487 -41.97 11.57 -6.00
N LYS A 488 -41.45 10.36 -5.73
CA LYS A 488 -42.12 9.36 -4.90
C LYS A 488 -42.30 9.78 -3.44
N LEU A 489 -41.42 10.65 -2.93
CA LEU A 489 -41.51 11.25 -1.60
C LEU A 489 -42.46 12.47 -1.57
N GLY A 490 -43.04 12.84 -2.71
CA GLY A 490 -44.05 13.91 -2.81
C GLY A 490 -43.51 15.28 -3.20
N TYR A 491 -42.21 15.44 -3.41
CA TYR A 491 -41.62 16.70 -3.90
C TYR A 491 -41.97 16.89 -5.38
N LYS A 492 -42.52 18.05 -5.76
CA LYS A 492 -42.96 18.31 -7.14
C LYS A 492 -42.21 19.46 -7.80
N GLU A 493 -41.82 20.47 -7.02
CA GLU A 493 -41.18 21.66 -7.57
C GLU A 493 -39.67 21.46 -7.74
N PRO A 494 -39.06 21.93 -8.85
CA PRO A 494 -37.62 21.80 -9.08
C PRO A 494 -36.75 22.36 -7.96
N THR A 495 -37.20 23.42 -7.29
CA THR A 495 -36.50 24.05 -6.16
C THR A 495 -36.53 23.19 -4.90
N GLU A 496 -37.61 22.46 -4.65
CA GLU A 496 -37.73 21.51 -3.53
C GLU A 496 -36.85 20.29 -3.77
N ILE A 497 -36.92 19.71 -4.98
CA ILE A 497 -36.10 18.57 -5.38
C ILE A 497 -34.61 18.94 -5.32
N ALA A 498 -34.23 20.15 -5.74
CA ALA A 498 -32.85 20.64 -5.66
C ALA A 498 -32.32 20.65 -4.22
N LYS A 499 -33.12 21.13 -3.26
CA LYS A 499 -32.75 21.15 -1.83
C LYS A 499 -32.50 19.74 -1.28
N GLN A 500 -33.26 18.75 -1.73
CA GLN A 500 -33.15 17.38 -1.23
C GLN A 500 -32.03 16.57 -1.90
N THR A 501 -31.79 16.82 -3.19
CA THR A 501 -30.87 16.01 -4.00
C THR A 501 -29.51 16.66 -4.24
N GLY A 502 -29.39 17.97 -4.01
CA GLY A 502 -28.21 18.75 -4.37
C GLY A 502 -28.03 18.98 -5.87
N ILE A 503 -29.00 18.58 -6.70
CA ILE A 503 -28.95 18.74 -8.16
C ILE A 503 -29.38 20.17 -8.54
N PRO A 504 -28.71 20.84 -9.49
CA PRO A 504 -29.11 22.18 -9.94
C PRO A 504 -30.56 22.22 -10.48
N PRO A 505 -31.39 23.23 -10.12
CA PRO A 505 -32.78 23.33 -10.56
C PRO A 505 -32.98 23.27 -12.08
N ALA A 506 -32.06 23.85 -12.85
CA ALA A 506 -32.10 23.82 -14.31
C ALA A 506 -31.97 22.40 -14.89
N GLU A 507 -31.11 21.57 -14.29
CA GLU A 507 -30.94 20.16 -14.68
C GLU A 507 -32.16 19.34 -14.27
N ILE A 508 -32.76 19.63 -13.10
CA ILE A 508 -34.01 18.99 -12.66
C ILE A 508 -35.14 19.28 -13.63
N ALA A 509 -35.36 20.56 -13.99
CA ALA A 509 -36.43 20.94 -14.91
C ALA A 509 -36.31 20.21 -16.26
N LYS A 510 -35.11 20.14 -16.82
CA LYS A 510 -34.83 19.41 -18.06
C LYS A 510 -35.13 17.91 -17.94
N ILE A 511 -34.72 17.28 -16.83
CA ILE A 511 -34.95 15.86 -16.62
C ILE A 511 -36.42 15.54 -16.34
N LEU A 512 -37.15 16.42 -15.63
CA LEU A 512 -38.59 16.28 -15.42
C LEU A 512 -39.37 16.28 -16.73
N GLN A 513 -39.02 17.17 -17.67
CA GLN A 513 -39.60 17.17 -19.01
C GLN A 513 -39.36 15.84 -19.74
N GLU A 514 -38.13 15.30 -19.67
CA GLU A 514 -37.82 13.99 -20.27
C GLU A 514 -38.59 12.83 -19.61
N ILE A 515 -38.85 12.90 -18.30
CA ILE A 515 -39.62 11.87 -17.58
C ILE A 515 -41.10 11.94 -17.97
N GLN A 516 -41.68 13.14 -18.04
CA GLN A 516 -43.08 13.35 -18.44
C GLN A 516 -43.34 12.87 -19.87
N ALA A 517 -42.49 13.28 -20.83
CA ALA A 517 -42.60 12.86 -22.22
C ALA A 517 -42.52 11.34 -22.41
N ARG A 518 -41.80 10.64 -21.53
CA ARG A 518 -41.71 9.17 -21.55
C ARG A 518 -42.98 8.52 -21.00
N ASN A 519 -43.54 9.06 -19.93
CA ASN A 519 -44.78 8.55 -19.34
C ASN A 519 -46.00 8.77 -20.25
N GLU A 520 -45.99 9.78 -21.11
CA GLU A 520 -47.04 10.03 -22.12
C GLU A 520 -46.93 9.09 -23.34
N ALA A 521 -45.76 8.47 -23.55
CA ALA A 521 -45.48 7.58 -24.68
C ALA A 521 -45.58 6.08 -24.33
N THR A 522 -45.94 5.74 -23.08
CA THR A 522 -46.16 4.36 -22.59
C THR A 522 -47.58 4.23 -22.09
#